data_AF-A0A2T3YRP4-F1
#
_entry.id   AF-A0A2T3YRP4-F1
#
_cell.length_a   1.000
_cell.length_b   1.000
_cell.length_c   1.000
_cell.angle_alpha   90.00
_cell.angle_beta   90.00
_cell.angle_gamma   90.00
#
_symmetry.space_group_name_H-M   'P 1'
#
loop_
_entity.id
_entity.type
_entity.pdbx_description
1 polymer ?
#
loop_
_entity_poly.entity_id
_entity_poly.type
_entity_poly.pdbx_seq_one_letter_code
_entity_poly.pdbx_strand_id
1 'polypeptide(L)'
;MHFSTTSFLAVLTASLASAQQMQINYYSDQCSSYLGSVEVTWATNLYAGPPNCYNYQYGAFANIANCWAGGCVCDFYQGSNCGGERLIEQAFGGGNCVQVDGAQSFACYYGM
;
A
#
# COMPACT_ATOMS: atom_id res chain seq x y z
N MET A 1 37.18 38.04 -34.08
CA MET A 1 36.65 37.90 -32.70
C MET A 1 35.16 38.25 -32.78
N HIS A 2 34.28 37.26 -32.65
CA HIS A 2 33.38 37.05 -31.49
C HIS A 2 32.03 37.78 -31.64
N PHE A 3 30.86 37.27 -31.26
CA PHE A 3 30.46 36.05 -30.54
C PHE A 3 29.01 35.74 -30.97
N SER A 4 28.70 34.49 -31.31
CA SER A 4 27.30 34.02 -31.37
C SER A 4 26.86 33.66 -29.95
N THR A 5 25.86 34.34 -29.41
CA THR A 5 25.24 34.02 -28.11
C THR A 5 23.87 33.40 -28.35
N THR A 6 23.82 32.08 -28.50
CA THR A 6 22.57 31.32 -28.39
C THR A 6 22.36 30.95 -26.93
N SER A 7 21.42 31.63 -26.28
CA SER A 7 20.96 31.31 -24.93
C SER A 7 20.16 30.01 -24.96
N PHE A 8 20.77 28.91 -24.51
CA PHE A 8 20.05 27.66 -24.25
C PHE A 8 19.37 27.78 -22.88
N LEU A 9 18.05 27.97 -22.89
CA LEU A 9 17.21 27.82 -21.70
C LEU A 9 17.11 26.32 -21.37
N ALA A 10 17.91 25.88 -20.40
CA ALA A 10 17.77 24.56 -19.81
C ALA A 10 16.48 24.54 -18.96
N VAL A 11 15.44 23.88 -19.47
CA VAL A 11 14.24 23.56 -18.67
C VAL A 11 14.64 22.44 -17.71
N LEU A 12 14.84 22.80 -16.44
CA LEU A 12 14.92 21.85 -15.34
C LEU A 12 13.54 21.22 -15.14
N THR A 13 13.28 20.09 -15.80
CA THR A 13 12.16 19.22 -15.43
C THR A 13 12.52 18.57 -14.10
N ALA A 14 12.15 19.21 -13.00
CA ALA A 14 12.15 18.57 -11.69
C ALA A 14 11.14 17.41 -11.75
N SER A 15 11.64 16.18 -11.85
CA SER A 15 10.82 14.98 -11.70
C SER A 15 10.37 14.92 -10.25
N LEU A 16 9.13 15.34 -9.99
CA LEU A 16 8.41 15.00 -8.78
C LEU A 16 8.26 13.48 -8.77
N ALA A 17 9.14 12.77 -8.06
CA ALA A 17 8.88 11.39 -7.72
C ALA A 17 7.63 11.40 -6.83
N SER A 18 6.47 11.06 -7.39
CA SER A 18 5.28 10.88 -6.55
C SER A 18 5.62 9.75 -5.58
N ALA A 19 5.37 9.96 -4.29
CA ALA A 19 5.34 8.86 -3.35
C ALA A 19 4.41 7.79 -3.94
N GLN A 20 4.91 6.57 -4.16
CA GLN A 20 4.07 5.50 -4.69
C GLN A 20 2.97 5.24 -3.65
N GLN A 21 1.72 5.26 -4.12
CA GLN A 21 0.55 5.04 -3.26
C GLN A 21 0.52 3.56 -2.85
N MET A 22 0.39 3.28 -1.54
CA MET A 22 0.24 1.91 -1.05
C MET A 22 -0.92 1.20 -1.76
N GLN A 23 -0.71 -0.07 -2.08
CA GLN A 23 -1.69 -0.91 -2.77
C GLN A 23 -1.73 -2.29 -2.14
N ILE A 24 -2.92 -2.86 -1.98
CA ILE A 24 -3.11 -4.26 -1.60
C ILE A 24 -3.51 -5.02 -2.85
N ASN A 25 -2.77 -6.09 -3.23
CA ASN A 25 -3.21 -6.99 -4.30
C ASN A 25 -3.74 -8.29 -3.70
N TYR A 26 -4.86 -8.77 -4.22
CA TYR A 26 -5.54 -9.99 -3.79
C TYR A 26 -5.37 -11.11 -4.80
N TYR A 27 -5.30 -12.34 -4.28
CA TYR A 27 -5.07 -13.55 -5.07
C TYR A 27 -5.95 -14.70 -4.56
N SER A 28 -6.26 -15.64 -5.45
CA SER A 28 -7.01 -16.86 -5.08
C SER A 28 -6.14 -17.97 -4.52
N ASP A 29 -4.84 -17.92 -4.77
CA ASP A 29 -3.80 -18.85 -4.30
C ASP A 29 -2.66 -18.06 -3.66
N GLN A 30 -1.52 -18.71 -3.37
CA GLN A 30 -0.34 -18.11 -2.73
C GLN A 30 0.40 -17.10 -3.65
N CYS A 31 -0.32 -16.06 -4.04
CA CYS A 31 0.06 -14.89 -4.82
C CYS A 31 0.54 -15.15 -6.26
N SER A 32 0.02 -16.20 -6.91
CA SER A 32 0.21 -16.44 -8.34
C SER A 32 -1.00 -16.04 -9.19
N SER A 33 -2.21 -16.22 -8.69
CA SER A 33 -3.47 -16.00 -9.40
C SER A 33 -4.14 -14.71 -8.95
N TYR A 34 -3.80 -13.59 -9.60
CA TYR A 34 -4.29 -12.25 -9.26
C TYR A 34 -5.81 -12.13 -9.46
N LEU A 35 -6.50 -11.54 -8.49
CA LEU A 35 -7.94 -11.29 -8.51
C LEU A 35 -8.28 -9.81 -8.62
N GLY A 36 -7.47 -8.93 -8.01
CA GLY A 36 -7.76 -7.50 -7.97
C GLY A 36 -6.87 -6.77 -6.99
N SER A 37 -7.06 -5.47 -6.89
CA SER A 37 -6.31 -4.64 -5.95
C SER A 37 -7.12 -3.49 -5.39
N VAL A 38 -6.65 -2.97 -4.26
CA VAL A 38 -7.20 -1.79 -3.60
C VAL A 38 -6.08 -0.79 -3.40
N GLU A 39 -6.28 0.41 -3.93
CA GLU A 39 -5.42 1.55 -3.62
C GLU A 39 -5.74 2.08 -2.23
N VAL A 40 -4.72 2.18 -1.38
CA VAL A 40 -4.86 2.57 0.02
C VAL A 40 -4.47 4.05 0.15
N THR A 41 -5.36 4.95 -0.25
CA THR A 41 -5.14 6.42 -0.20
C THR A 41 -5.34 7.04 1.18
N TRP A 42 -5.66 6.21 2.17
CA TRP A 42 -6.22 6.59 3.46
C TRP A 42 -5.47 6.01 4.65
N ALA A 43 -4.35 5.33 4.41
CA ALA A 43 -3.53 4.80 5.50
C ALA A 43 -3.02 5.96 6.40
N THR A 44 -3.04 5.75 7.71
CA THR A 44 -2.54 6.71 8.70
C THR A 44 -1.10 6.36 9.09
N ASN A 45 -0.41 7.25 9.81
CA ASN A 45 0.86 6.86 10.42
C ASN A 45 0.59 5.85 11.54
N LEU A 46 1.44 4.82 11.64
CA LEU A 46 1.47 3.92 12.77
C LEU A 46 1.63 4.78 14.04
N TYR A 47 0.75 4.59 15.03
CA TYR A 47 0.62 5.41 16.26
C TYR A 47 -0.09 6.76 16.16
N ALA A 48 -0.58 7.18 14.98
CA ALA A 48 -1.34 8.43 14.83
C ALA A 48 -2.83 8.17 14.59
N GLY A 49 -3.62 8.23 15.67
CA GLY A 49 -5.09 8.27 15.61
C GLY A 49 -5.78 6.91 15.38
N PRO A 50 -7.13 6.90 15.34
CA PRO A 50 -7.90 5.68 15.14
C PRO A 50 -7.67 5.11 13.72
N PRO A 51 -7.70 3.79 13.55
CA PRO A 51 -7.51 3.17 12.25
C PRO A 51 -8.63 3.52 11.28
N ASN A 52 -8.27 3.93 10.06
CA ASN A 52 -9.22 4.01 8.97
C ASN A 52 -9.51 2.58 8.49
N CYS A 53 -10.67 2.07 8.90
CA CYS A 53 -11.07 0.71 8.60
C CYS A 53 -11.86 0.59 7.29
N TYR A 54 -11.58 -0.46 6.52
CA TYR A 54 -12.22 -0.73 5.23
C TYR A 54 -12.85 -2.11 5.22
N ASN A 55 -14.16 -2.17 4.96
CA ASN A 55 -14.94 -3.41 4.88
C ASN A 55 -14.87 -3.97 3.46
N TYR A 56 -13.75 -4.56 3.10
CA TYR A 56 -13.55 -5.04 1.75
C TYR A 56 -12.48 -6.11 1.64
N GLN A 57 -12.80 -7.19 0.94
CA GLN A 57 -11.85 -8.24 0.60
C GLN A 57 -12.36 -9.09 -0.57
N TYR A 58 -11.45 -9.50 -1.46
CA TYR A 58 -11.78 -10.34 -2.62
C TYR A 58 -10.92 -11.60 -2.81
N GLY A 59 -9.93 -11.85 -1.96
CA GLY A 59 -9.01 -12.98 -2.13
C GLY A 59 -8.77 -13.77 -0.86
N ALA A 60 -8.20 -14.96 -1.03
CA ALA A 60 -7.72 -15.82 0.05
C ALA A 60 -6.31 -15.41 0.49
N PHE A 61 -5.57 -14.72 -0.38
CA PHE A 61 -4.23 -14.21 -0.11
C PHE A 61 -4.10 -12.76 -0.53
N ALA A 62 -3.25 -12.02 0.16
CA ALA A 62 -2.97 -10.62 -0.13
C ALA A 62 -1.47 -10.33 -0.08
N ASN A 63 -1.01 -9.37 -0.89
CA ASN A 63 0.29 -8.74 -0.71
C ASN A 63 0.13 -7.21 -0.64
N ILE A 64 1.09 -6.52 -0.03
CA ILE A 64 1.16 -5.06 -0.05
C ILE A 64 2.29 -4.62 -0.98
N ALA A 65 1.98 -3.72 -1.89
CA ALA A 65 2.91 -3.06 -2.79
C ALA A 65 3.02 -1.56 -2.47
N ASN A 66 4.08 -0.94 -2.97
CA ASN A 66 4.24 0.52 -2.98
C ASN A 66 4.21 1.17 -1.57
N CYS A 67 4.82 0.55 -0.56
CA CYS A 67 5.00 1.20 0.75
C CYS A 67 5.90 2.43 0.60
N TRP A 68 5.47 3.57 1.14
CA TRP A 68 6.29 4.79 1.21
C TRP A 68 7.45 4.65 2.20
N ALA A 69 8.44 5.55 2.12
CA ALA A 69 9.73 5.46 2.81
C ALA A 69 9.56 5.38 4.34
N GLY A 70 9.81 4.19 4.89
CA GLY A 70 9.53 3.84 6.28
C GLY A 70 8.54 2.68 6.45
N GLY A 71 8.29 1.87 5.41
CA GLY A 71 7.51 0.64 5.55
C GLY A 71 5.99 0.85 5.69
N CYS A 72 5.24 -0.23 5.47
CA CYS A 72 3.80 -0.22 5.67
C CYS A 72 3.28 -1.59 6.11
N VAL A 73 2.18 -1.58 6.88
CA VAL A 73 1.51 -2.76 7.42
C VAL A 73 0.01 -2.63 7.22
N CYS A 74 -0.64 -3.75 6.92
CA CYS A 74 -2.10 -3.87 6.98
C CYS A 74 -2.48 -5.00 7.93
N ASP A 75 -3.34 -4.69 8.89
CA ASP A 75 -3.98 -5.67 9.76
C ASP A 75 -5.31 -6.10 9.12
N PHE A 76 -5.53 -7.40 8.98
CA PHE A 76 -6.78 -7.98 8.46
C PHE A 76 -7.61 -8.54 9.62
N TYR A 77 -8.94 -8.40 9.54
CA TYR A 77 -9.87 -8.74 10.63
C TYR A 77 -10.99 -9.63 10.13
N GLN A 78 -11.37 -10.62 10.94
CA GLN A 78 -12.49 -11.54 10.63
C GLN A 78 -13.86 -10.85 10.61
N GLY A 79 -14.03 -9.78 11.39
CA GLY A 79 -15.27 -9.02 11.45
C GLY A 79 -15.25 -7.79 10.57
N SER A 80 -16.44 -7.25 10.30
CA SER A 80 -16.59 -5.92 9.72
C SER A 80 -16.17 -4.82 10.70
N ASN A 81 -15.82 -3.65 10.17
CA ASN A 81 -15.35 -2.45 10.87
C ASN A 81 -14.14 -2.71 11.78
N CYS A 82 -13.24 -3.61 11.34
CA CYS A 82 -12.03 -3.98 12.06
C CYS A 82 -12.36 -4.56 13.45
N GLY A 83 -13.53 -5.19 13.55
CA GLY A 83 -13.97 -5.94 14.70
C GLY A 83 -13.57 -7.41 14.62
N GLY A 84 -13.70 -8.11 15.75
CA GLY A 84 -13.30 -9.51 15.86
C GLY A 84 -11.80 -9.70 16.02
N GLU A 85 -11.35 -10.93 15.79
CA GLU A 85 -9.92 -11.26 15.90
C GLU A 85 -9.15 -10.79 14.66
N ARG A 86 -7.94 -10.29 14.90
CA ARG A 86 -6.99 -9.94 13.86
C ARG A 86 -6.35 -11.23 13.31
N LEU A 87 -6.38 -11.41 12.00
CA LEU A 87 -5.62 -12.45 11.32
C LEU A 87 -4.12 -12.09 11.41
N ILE A 88 -3.34 -13.03 11.94
CA ILE A 88 -2.03 -12.76 12.58
C ILE A 88 -0.94 -12.30 11.58
N GLU A 89 -1.11 -12.54 10.28
CA GLU A 89 -0.05 -12.36 9.30
C GLU A 89 0.09 -10.91 8.85
N GLN A 90 1.06 -10.21 9.45
CA GLN A 90 1.44 -8.86 9.08
C GLN A 90 2.21 -8.88 7.75
N ALA A 91 1.68 -8.20 6.75
CA ALA A 91 2.44 -7.90 5.54
C ALA A 91 3.39 -6.72 5.83
N PHE A 92 4.69 -6.93 5.60
CA PHE A 92 5.74 -5.92 5.73
C PHE A 92 6.23 -5.52 4.34
N GLY A 93 6.71 -4.28 4.19
CA GLY A 93 7.26 -3.76 2.94
C GLY A 93 8.38 -4.66 2.40
N GLY A 94 8.10 -5.39 1.32
CA GLY A 94 8.97 -6.45 0.78
C GLY A 94 8.23 -7.61 0.11
N GLY A 95 6.90 -7.71 0.28
CA GLY A 95 6.09 -8.70 -0.42
C GLY A 95 5.88 -9.96 0.40
N ASN A 96 5.03 -9.88 1.42
CA ASN A 96 4.53 -11.08 2.08
C ASN A 96 3.18 -11.40 1.46
N CYS A 97 3.13 -12.50 0.71
CA CYS A 97 1.87 -13.13 0.39
C CYS A 97 1.31 -13.72 1.69
N VAL A 98 0.36 -13.02 2.30
CA VAL A 98 -0.25 -13.44 3.57
C VAL A 98 -1.59 -14.06 3.29
N GLN A 99 -1.93 -15.12 4.03
CA GLN A 99 -3.26 -15.69 3.94
C GLN A 99 -4.24 -14.76 4.68
N VAL A 100 -5.22 -14.26 3.94
CA VAL A 100 -6.28 -13.39 4.48
C VAL A 100 -7.65 -14.06 4.42
N ASP A 101 -7.73 -15.30 3.98
CA ASP A 101 -8.99 -16.05 3.90
C ASP A 101 -9.81 -15.94 5.19
N GLY A 102 -11.08 -15.58 5.05
CA GLY A 102 -11.98 -15.31 6.16
C GLY A 102 -11.94 -13.89 6.75
N ALA A 103 -11.06 -12.99 6.30
CA ALA A 103 -11.16 -11.57 6.67
C ALA A 103 -12.30 -10.85 5.93
N GLN A 104 -12.90 -9.89 6.64
CA GLN A 104 -14.01 -9.05 6.18
C GLN A 104 -13.63 -7.57 6.15
N SER A 105 -12.58 -7.18 6.86
CA SER A 105 -12.09 -5.81 6.86
C SER A 105 -10.60 -5.73 7.11
N PHE A 106 -10.01 -4.58 6.81
CA PHE A 106 -8.59 -4.30 7.07
C PHE A 106 -8.34 -2.84 7.44
N ALA A 107 -7.22 -2.59 8.11
CA ALA A 107 -6.68 -1.27 8.39
C ALA A 107 -5.20 -1.22 8.04
N CYS A 108 -4.75 -0.15 7.38
CA CYS A 108 -3.38 -0.02 6.91
C CYS A 108 -2.69 1.24 7.45
N TYR A 109 -1.37 1.14 7.63
CA TYR A 109 -0.55 2.16 8.28
C TYR A 109 0.81 2.31 7.60
N TYR A 110 1.36 3.54 7.62
CA TYR A 110 2.74 3.87 7.22
C TYR A 110 3.65 4.02 8.45
N GLY A 111 4.93 3.67 8.36
CA GLY A 111 5.94 4.01 9.39
C GLY A 111 6.40 2.87 10.31
N MET A 112 6.76 1.72 9.74
CA MET A 112 7.52 0.64 10.41
C MET A 112 9.03 0.73 10.17
#